data_AF-Q44590-F1
#
_entry.id   AF-Q44590-F1
#
_cell.length_a   1.000
_cell.length_b   1.000
_cell.length_c   1.000
_cell.angle_alpha   90.00
_cell.angle_beta   90.00
_cell.angle_gamma   90.00
#
_symmetry.space_group_name_H-M   'P 1'
#
loop_
_entity.id
_entity.type
_entity.pdbx_description
1 polymer ?
#
loop_
_entity_poly.entity_id
_entity_poly.type
_entity_poly.pdbx_seq_one_letter_code
_entity_poly.pdbx_strand_id
1 'polypeptide(L)'
;MGVHTSHASIIKRLKRAEGHLRSIVVMMEEGRPCLAIAQQLQAVESAVTQAKKALVHDHIDHCLEEAVRDGTRPSDETLREFKSITKYL
;
A
#
# COMPACT_ATOMS: atom_id res chain seq x y z
N MET A 1 -0.53 -16.41 12.01
CA MET A 1 -0.78 -15.34 11.02
C MET A 1 -1.96 -14.51 11.51
N GLY A 2 -1.69 -13.53 12.36
CA GLY A 2 -2.72 -12.70 12.98
C GLY A 2 -3.42 -11.86 11.92
N VAL A 3 -4.75 -11.88 11.89
CA VAL A 3 -5.53 -10.98 11.05
C VAL A 3 -5.41 -9.59 11.68
N HIS A 4 -4.52 -8.77 11.11
CA HIS A 4 -4.13 -7.49 11.68
C HIS A 4 -5.28 -6.48 11.68
N THR A 5 -5.26 -5.59 12.68
CA THR A 5 -6.23 -4.51 12.93
C THR A 5 -6.55 -3.78 11.63
N SER A 6 -7.71 -4.12 11.09
CA SER A 6 -8.33 -3.64 9.84
C SER A 6 -7.54 -2.56 9.10
N HIS A 7 -6.91 -2.94 7.99
CA HIS A 7 -6.35 -2.02 6.99
C HIS A 7 -7.43 -1.16 6.29
N ALA A 8 -8.52 -0.81 6.97
CA ALA A 8 -9.68 -0.10 6.44
C ALA A 8 -9.28 1.20 5.73
N SER A 9 -8.29 1.94 6.26
CA SER A 9 -7.79 3.17 5.64
C SER A 9 -7.08 2.90 4.32
N ILE A 10 -6.21 1.88 4.26
CA ILE A 10 -5.49 1.42 3.06
C ILE A 10 -6.47 0.86 2.03
N ILE A 11 -7.41 0.00 2.46
CA ILE A 11 -8.50 -0.52 1.63
C ILE A 11 -9.31 0.63 1.03
N LYS A 12 -9.66 1.65 1.82
CA LYS A 12 -10.39 2.84 1.33
C LYS A 12 -9.58 3.65 0.32
N ARG A 13 -8.24 3.67 0.41
CA ARG A 13 -7.38 4.31 -0.60
C ARG A 13 -7.35 3.48 -1.88
N LEU A 14 -7.17 2.17 -1.77
CA LEU A 14 -7.17 1.25 -2.92
C LEU A 14 -8.51 1.25 -3.66
N LYS A 15 -9.65 1.26 -2.95
CA LYS A 15 -10.99 1.39 -3.58
C LYS A 15 -11.16 2.69 -4.37
N ARG A 16 -10.53 3.79 -3.94
CA ARG A 16 -10.54 5.04 -4.71
C ARG A 16 -9.68 4.94 -5.96
N ALA A 17 -8.48 4.36 -5.84
CA ALA A 17 -7.60 4.09 -6.98
C ALA A 17 -8.28 3.17 -8.00
N GLU A 18 -9.02 2.16 -7.54
CA GLU A 18 -9.85 1.28 -8.37
C GLU A 18 -10.90 2.06 -9.16
N GLY A 19 -11.69 2.91 -8.50
CA GLY A 19 -12.68 3.76 -9.17
C GLY A 19 -12.06 4.71 -10.19
N HIS A 20 -10.89 5.26 -9.87
CA HIS A 20 -10.14 6.11 -10.78
C HIS A 20 -9.63 5.33 -12.00
N LEU A 21 -9.13 4.11 -11.80
CA LEU A 21 -8.71 3.23 -12.89
C LEU A 21 -9.86 2.94 -13.85
N ARG A 22 -11.08 2.67 -13.32
CA ARG A 22 -12.29 2.50 -14.15
C ARG A 22 -12.58 3.75 -14.97
N SER A 23 -12.45 4.95 -14.39
CA SER A 23 -12.61 6.20 -15.13
C SER A 23 -11.58 6.36 -16.24
N ILE A 24 -10.33 5.91 -16.04
CA ILE A 24 -9.29 5.97 -17.07
C ILE A 24 -9.64 5.06 -18.25
N VAL A 25 -10.16 3.86 -17.99
CA VAL A 25 -10.63 2.95 -19.05
C VAL A 25 -11.71 3.64 -19.90
N VAL A 26 -12.70 4.27 -19.27
CA VAL A 26 -13.72 5.06 -19.98
C VAL A 26 -13.09 6.19 -20.80
N MET A 27 -12.13 6.92 -20.25
CA MET A 27 -11.42 7.97 -21.00
C MET A 27 -10.69 7.43 -22.25
N MET A 28 -10.17 6.21 -22.19
CA MET A 28 -9.54 5.54 -23.33
C MET A 28 -10.57 5.11 -24.37
N GLU A 29 -11.70 4.55 -23.94
CA GLU A 29 -12.82 4.18 -24.81
C GLU A 29 -13.43 5.40 -25.53
N GLU A 30 -13.48 6.55 -24.86
CA GLU A 30 -13.91 7.84 -25.41
C GLU A 30 -12.86 8.50 -26.35
N GLY A 31 -11.68 7.91 -26.50
CA GLY A 31 -10.63 8.44 -27.37
C GLY A 31 -10.00 9.75 -26.86
N ARG A 32 -9.94 9.95 -25.54
CA ARG A 32 -9.35 11.16 -24.96
C ARG A 32 -7.84 11.30 -25.26
N PRO A 33 -7.29 12.54 -25.20
CA PRO A 33 -5.88 12.75 -25.49
C PRO A 33 -4.94 11.93 -24.60
N CYS A 34 -3.91 11.33 -25.22
CA CYS A 34 -2.92 10.48 -24.53
C CYS A 34 -2.27 11.18 -23.33
N LEU A 35 -1.99 12.48 -23.43
CA LEU A 35 -1.43 13.26 -22.33
C LEU A 35 -2.35 13.27 -21.10
N ALA A 36 -3.66 13.44 -21.31
CA ALA A 36 -4.61 13.44 -20.22
C ALA A 36 -4.73 12.05 -19.56
N ILE A 37 -4.71 10.98 -20.37
CA ILE A 37 -4.70 9.60 -19.87
C ILE A 37 -3.43 9.34 -19.03
N ALA A 38 -2.26 9.72 -19.54
CA ALA A 38 -0.98 9.56 -18.83
C ALA A 38 -0.97 10.29 -17.48
N GLN A 39 -1.51 11.51 -17.43
CA GLN A 39 -1.63 12.27 -16.17
C GLN A 39 -2.54 11.56 -15.15
N GLN A 40 -3.65 10.96 -15.59
CA GLN A 40 -4.54 10.22 -14.69
C GLN A 40 -3.89 8.92 -14.21
N LEU A 41 -3.18 8.20 -15.08
CA LEU A 41 -2.42 7.01 -14.71
C LEU A 41 -1.35 7.33 -13.65
N GLN A 42 -0.64 8.45 -13.80
CA GLN A 42 0.33 8.92 -12.80
C GLN A 42 -0.31 9.19 -11.44
N ALA A 43 -1.54 9.73 -11.43
CA ALA A 43 -2.27 9.96 -10.19
C ALA A 43 -2.65 8.64 -9.50
N VAL A 44 -3.07 7.62 -10.27
CA VAL A 44 -3.36 6.29 -9.74
C VAL A 44 -2.10 5.61 -9.22
N GLU A 45 -0.99 5.65 -9.97
CA GLU A 45 0.29 5.10 -9.54
C GLU A 45 0.74 5.73 -8.22
N SER A 46 0.61 7.06 -8.09
CA SER A 46 0.93 7.78 -6.86
C SER A 46 0.05 7.32 -5.70
N ALA A 47 -1.26 7.15 -5.92
CA ALA A 47 -2.18 6.66 -4.90
C ALA A 47 -1.85 5.23 -4.43
N VAL A 48 -1.51 4.33 -5.36
CA VAL A 48 -1.10 2.95 -5.06
C VAL A 48 0.24 2.94 -4.31
N THR A 49 1.21 3.76 -4.73
CA THR A 49 2.50 3.89 -4.06
C THR A 49 2.33 4.35 -2.62
N GLN A 50 1.45 5.32 -2.36
CA GLN A 50 1.17 5.79 -1.00
C GLN A 50 0.45 4.73 -0.16
N ALA A 51 -0.47 3.95 -0.75
CA ALA A 51 -1.12 2.84 -0.07
C ALA A 51 -0.11 1.73 0.31
N LYS A 52 0.82 1.40 -0.61
CA LYS A 52 1.93 0.47 -0.37
C LYS A 52 2.82 0.96 0.78
N LYS A 53 3.26 2.22 0.77
CA LYS A 53 4.06 2.78 1.87
C LYS A 53 3.34 2.72 3.20
N ALA A 54 2.06 3.10 3.23
CA ALA A 54 1.25 3.01 4.44
C ALA A 54 1.17 1.57 4.98
N LEU A 55 1.01 0.57 4.12
CA LEU A 55 1.02 -0.84 4.50
C LEU A 55 2.36 -1.27 5.11
N VAL A 56 3.48 -0.88 4.48
CA VAL A 56 4.82 -1.21 4.98
C VAL A 56 5.06 -0.57 6.36
N HIS A 57 4.68 0.71 6.53
CA HIS A 57 4.81 1.40 7.81
C HIS A 57 3.94 0.78 8.92
N ASP A 58 2.68 0.47 8.61
CA ASP A 58 1.73 -0.17 9.54
C ASP A 58 2.29 -1.52 10.07
N HIS A 59 2.90 -2.31 9.18
CA HIS A 59 3.56 -3.56 9.58
C HIS A 59 4.81 -3.32 10.43
N ILE A 60 5.65 -2.33 10.08
CA ILE A 60 6.87 -1.99 10.84
C ILE A 60 6.50 -1.59 12.27
N ASP A 61 5.53 -0.69 12.44
CA ASP A 61 5.10 -0.19 13.74
C ASP A 61 4.60 -1.36 14.61
N HIS A 62 3.82 -2.27 14.03
CA HIS A 62 3.33 -3.45 14.74
C HIS A 62 4.45 -4.43 15.17
N CYS A 63 5.36 -4.78 14.26
CA CYS A 63 6.48 -5.67 14.59
C CYS A 63 7.38 -5.09 15.69
N LEU A 64 7.56 -3.77 15.70
CA LEU A 64 8.29 -3.07 16.75
C LEU A 64 7.54 -3.10 18.09
N GLU A 65 6.23 -2.85 18.08
CA GLU A 65 5.42 -2.92 19.30
C GLU A 65 5.37 -4.33 19.92
N GLU A 66 5.29 -5.39 19.10
CA GLU A 66 5.35 -6.78 19.58
C GLU A 66 6.70 -7.09 20.23
N ALA A 67 7.81 -6.71 19.58
CA ALA A 67 9.15 -6.92 20.13
C ALA A 67 9.39 -6.17 21.45
N VAL A 68 8.82 -4.96 21.60
CA VAL A 68 8.90 -4.19 22.85
C VAL A 68 8.00 -4.79 23.94
N ARG A 69 6.79 -5.24 23.60
CA ARG A 69 5.83 -5.83 24.57
C ARG A 69 6.33 -7.14 25.16
N ASP A 70 6.92 -8.02 24.35
CA ASP A 70 7.41 -9.32 24.82
C ASP A 70 8.74 -9.24 25.57
N GLY A 71 9.40 -8.08 25.61
CA GLY A 71 10.69 -7.88 26.29
C GLY A 71 11.82 -8.77 25.76
N THR A 72 11.59 -9.44 24.64
CA THR A 72 12.52 -10.39 23.99
C THR A 72 13.15 -9.74 22.78
N ARG A 73 14.39 -10.16 22.44
CA ARG A 73 14.99 -9.75 21.17
C ARG A 73 14.04 -10.16 20.04
N PRO A 74 13.85 -9.30 19.00
CA PRO A 74 13.12 -9.69 17.81
C PRO A 74 13.64 -11.04 17.31
N SER A 75 12.73 -11.97 17.05
CA SER A 75 13.13 -13.28 16.52
C SER A 75 13.81 -13.10 15.16
N ASP A 76 14.68 -14.05 14.78
CA ASP A 76 15.28 -14.06 13.44
C ASP A 76 14.21 -14.09 12.33
N GLU A 77 13.02 -14.64 12.61
CA GLU A 77 11.87 -14.65 11.72
C GLU A 77 11.29 -13.23 11.55
N THR A 78 11.03 -12.51 12.65
CA THR A 78 10.56 -11.12 12.63
C THR A 78 11.55 -10.21 11.87
N LEU A 79 12.86 -10.39 12.08
CA LEU A 79 13.88 -9.62 11.35
C LEU A 79 13.90 -9.94 9.85
N ARG A 80 13.66 -11.20 9.47
CA ARG A 80 13.55 -11.62 8.06
C ARG A 80 12.30 -11.05 7.39
N GLU A 81 11.15 -11.07 8.07
CA GLU A 81 9.91 -10.46 7.58
C GLU A 81 10.08 -8.94 7.41
N PHE A 82 10.62 -8.27 8.42
CA PHE A 82 10.94 -6.84 8.38
C PHE A 82 11.84 -6.49 7.18
N LYS A 83 12.93 -7.25 6.98
CA LYS A 83 13.83 -7.05 5.83
C LYS A 83 13.14 -7.31 4.48
N SER A 84 12.13 -8.17 4.46
CA SER A 84 11.42 -8.52 3.23
C SER A 84 10.42 -7.43 2.84
N ILE A 85 9.67 -6.90 3.81
CA ILE A 85 8.66 -5.87 3.53
C ILE A 85 9.27 -4.48 3.24
N THR A 86 10.40 -4.16 3.85
CA THR A 86 11.14 -2.90 3.60
C THR A 86 11.67 -2.78 2.18
N LYS A 87 11.79 -3.88 1.42
CA LYS A 87 12.13 -3.85 -0.02
C LYS A 87 11.06 -3.15 -0.87
N TYR A 88 9.86 -2.96 -0.33
CA TYR A 88 8.73 -2.36 -1.02
C TYR A 88 8.54 -0.88 -0.68
N LEU A 89 9.43 -0.28 0.12
CA LEU A 89 9.45 1.17 0.38
C LEU A 89 9.89 1.99 -0.85
#